data_AF-A0A7W1RFI0-F1
#
_entry.id   AF-A0A7W1RFI0-F1
#
_cell.length_a   1.000
_cell.length_b   1.000
_cell.length_c   1.000
_cell.angle_alpha   90.00
_cell.angle_beta   90.00
_cell.angle_gamma   90.00
#
_symmetry.space_group_name_H-M   'P 1'
#
loop_
_entity.id
_entity.type
_entity.pdbx_description
1 polymer ?
#
loop_
_entity_poly.entity_id
_entity_poly.type
_entity_poly.pdbx_seq_one_letter_code
_entity_poly.pdbx_strand_id
1 'polypeptide(L)'
;MFAVIYQGYLKPNRENEYQEAWNKVAQFFIQKRGALGSCLHRTSDGLWVAYSRWPNKETRDNSWPGDSAPSEELPYEIRNAVLTIKDCLDPDRKIPDICMEVINDLL
;
A
#
# COMPACT_ATOMS: atom_id res chain seq x y z
N MET A 1 17.85 -0.77 -3.99
CA MET A 1 16.43 -0.38 -4.15
C MET A 1 15.55 -1.40 -3.45
N PHE A 2 14.40 -0.99 -2.94
CA PHE A 2 13.51 -1.83 -2.14
C PHE A 2 12.10 -1.80 -2.72
N ALA A 3 11.36 -2.90 -2.59
CA ALA A 3 9.98 -2.99 -3.00
C ALA A 3 9.14 -3.75 -1.97
N VAL A 4 7.85 -3.41 -1.90
CA VAL A 4 6.89 -4.09 -1.03
C VAL A 4 5.66 -4.48 -1.85
N ILE A 5 5.18 -5.70 -1.64
CA ILE A 5 3.89 -6.18 -2.11
C ILE A 5 2.94 -6.14 -0.92
N TYR A 6 1.94 -5.26 -0.99
CA TYR A 6 0.78 -5.28 -0.08
C TYR A 6 -0.34 -6.05 -0.76
N GLN A 7 -1.01 -6.94 -0.04
CA GLN A 7 -1.93 -7.88 -0.67
C GLN A 7 -3.12 -8.23 0.22
N GLY A 8 -4.27 -8.42 -0.41
CA GLY A 8 -5.47 -8.85 0.27
C GLY A 8 -6.67 -9.00 -0.65
N TYR A 9 -7.65 -9.75 -0.18
CA TYR A 9 -8.95 -9.83 -0.85
C TYR A 9 -9.84 -8.70 -0.35
N LEU A 10 -10.63 -8.12 -1.24
CA LEU A 10 -11.60 -7.09 -0.86
C LEU A 10 -12.93 -7.73 -0.47
N LYS A 11 -13.64 -7.08 0.45
CA LYS A 11 -15.06 -7.33 0.66
C LYS A 11 -15.83 -6.99 -0.62
N PRO A 12 -16.94 -7.71 -0.93
CA PRO A 12 -17.70 -7.45 -2.15
C PRO A 12 -18.20 -6.01 -2.27
N ASN A 13 -18.15 -5.44 -3.48
CA ASN A 13 -18.65 -4.10 -3.83
C ASN A 13 -17.89 -2.92 -3.19
N ARG A 14 -16.65 -3.14 -2.74
CA ARG A 14 -15.79 -2.11 -2.11
C ARG A 14 -14.62 -1.68 -3.02
N GLU A 15 -14.58 -2.15 -4.26
CA GLU A 15 -13.47 -1.98 -5.20
C GLU A 15 -13.17 -0.50 -5.50
N ASN A 16 -14.21 0.30 -5.76
CA ASN A 16 -14.05 1.73 -6.06
C ASN A 16 -13.52 2.49 -4.84
N GLU A 17 -14.09 2.25 -3.66
CA GLU A 17 -13.64 2.86 -2.40
C GLU A 17 -12.17 2.53 -2.12
N TYR A 18 -11.78 1.26 -2.30
CA TYR A 18 -10.40 0.82 -2.14
C TYR A 18 -9.47 1.50 -3.14
N GLN A 19 -9.85 1.55 -4.42
CA GLN A 19 -9.01 2.14 -5.47
C GLN A 19 -8.80 3.65 -5.25
N GLU A 20 -9.84 4.39 -4.87
CA GLU A 20 -9.73 5.81 -4.54
C GLU A 20 -8.84 6.05 -3.31
N ALA A 21 -9.02 5.26 -2.26
CA ALA A 21 -8.22 5.36 -1.05
C ALA A 21 -6.75 4.99 -1.31
N TRP A 22 -6.50 3.89 -2.03
CA TRP A 22 -5.16 3.49 -2.48
C TRP A 22 -4.49 4.58 -3.29
N ASN A 23 -5.21 5.19 -4.25
CA ASN A 23 -4.64 6.25 -5.09
C ASN A 23 -4.21 7.46 -4.25
N LYS A 24 -5.05 7.91 -3.31
CA LYS A 24 -4.73 9.01 -2.38
C LYS A 24 -3.46 8.71 -1.56
N VAL A 25 -3.39 7.50 -0.99
CA VAL A 25 -2.22 7.06 -0.22
C VAL A 25 -0.99 6.99 -1.12
N ALA A 26 -1.04 6.27 -2.24
CA ALA A 26 0.09 6.11 -3.15
C ALA A 26 0.64 7.47 -3.61
N GLN A 27 -0.23 8.40 -4.04
CA GLN A 27 0.18 9.75 -4.45
C GLN A 27 0.87 10.52 -3.33
N PHE A 28 0.32 10.49 -2.11
CA PHE A 28 0.93 11.16 -0.97
C PHE A 28 2.33 10.61 -0.68
N PHE A 29 2.48 9.27 -0.68
CA PHE A 29 3.76 8.64 -0.36
C PHE A 29 4.82 8.92 -1.43
N ILE A 30 4.42 8.99 -2.71
CA ILE A 30 5.30 9.41 -3.80
C ILE A 30 5.73 10.87 -3.62
N GLN A 31 4.77 11.78 -3.40
CA GLN A 31 5.03 13.22 -3.38
C GLN A 31 5.73 13.72 -2.10
N LYS A 32 5.48 13.07 -0.96
CA LYS A 32 5.83 13.62 0.37
C LYS A 32 6.75 12.71 1.20
N ARG A 33 6.87 11.43 0.84
CA ARG A 33 7.57 10.45 1.67
C ARG A 33 8.66 9.67 0.92
N GLY A 34 8.86 9.94 -0.37
CA GLY A 34 9.98 9.40 -1.14
C GLY A 34 9.74 8.03 -1.77
N ALA A 35 8.48 7.57 -1.86
CA ALA A 35 8.17 6.41 -2.68
C ALA A 35 8.50 6.71 -4.16
N LEU A 36 9.07 5.76 -4.88
CA LEU A 36 9.43 5.90 -6.29
C LEU A 36 8.24 5.65 -7.23
N GLY A 37 7.26 4.89 -6.75
CA GLY A 37 6.07 4.54 -7.53
C GLY A 37 5.23 3.48 -6.83
N SER A 38 4.00 3.32 -7.30
CA SER A 38 3.09 2.28 -6.84
C SER A 38 2.21 1.82 -8.01
N CYS A 39 2.04 0.52 -8.18
CA CYS A 39 1.14 -0.07 -9.15
C CYS A 39 0.12 -0.96 -8.44
N LEU A 40 -1.14 -0.86 -8.81
CA LEU A 40 -2.22 -1.69 -8.26
C LEU A 40 -2.64 -2.73 -9.29
N HIS A 41 -2.66 -3.98 -8.87
CA HIS A 41 -3.01 -5.13 -9.68
C HIS A 41 -4.18 -5.88 -9.06
N ARG A 42 -4.90 -6.60 -9.90
CA ARG A 42 -5.87 -7.62 -9.50
C ARG A 42 -5.56 -8.91 -10.24
N THR A 43 -5.41 -10.00 -9.51
CA THR A 43 -5.17 -11.33 -10.09
C THR A 43 -6.47 -11.96 -10.61
N SER A 44 -6.36 -13.07 -11.35
CA SER A 44 -7.52 -13.79 -11.87
C SER A 44 -8.38 -14.44 -10.77
N ASP A 45 -7.80 -14.78 -9.62
CA ASP A 45 -8.49 -15.33 -8.45
C ASP A 45 -9.02 -14.23 -7.49
N GLY A 46 -8.91 -12.95 -7.88
CA GLY A 46 -9.50 -11.82 -7.17
C GLY A 46 -8.64 -11.23 -6.06
N LEU A 47 -7.36 -11.62 -5.94
CA LEU A 47 -6.41 -11.00 -5.03
C LEU A 47 -6.05 -9.60 -5.53
N TRP A 48 -6.10 -8.60 -4.66
CA TRP A 48 -5.62 -7.26 -4.96
C TRP A 48 -4.20 -7.12 -4.43
N VAL A 49 -3.32 -6.54 -5.27
CA VAL A 49 -1.89 -6.46 -5.02
C VAL A 49 -1.38 -5.06 -5.33
N ALA A 50 -0.87 -4.35 -4.33
CA ALA A 50 -0.16 -3.10 -4.52
C ALA A 50 1.35 -3.33 -4.46
N TYR A 51 2.03 -3.09 -5.57
CA TYR A 51 3.49 -3.12 -5.69
C TYR A 51 4.05 -1.71 -5.53
N SER A 52 4.76 -1.45 -4.44
CA SER A 52 5.33 -0.14 -4.11
C SER A 52 6.85 -0.17 -4.10
N ARG A 53 7.49 0.80 -4.76
CA ARG A 53 8.95 0.91 -4.88
C ARG A 53 9.50 2.04 -4.03
N TRP A 54 10.69 1.82 -3.50
CA TRP A 54 11.37 2.67 -2.53
C TRP A 54 12.87 2.75 -2.81
N PRO A 55 13.53 3.88 -2.53
CA PRO A 55 14.99 3.98 -2.68
C PRO A 55 15.70 2.95 -1.79
N ASN A 56 15.21 2.74 -0.56
CA ASN A 56 15.71 1.76 0.40
C ASN A 56 14.63 1.41 1.45
N LYS A 57 14.88 0.36 2.24
CA LYS A 57 13.97 -0.11 3.29
C LYS A 57 13.77 0.92 4.41
N GLU A 58 14.82 1.64 4.79
CA GLU A 58 14.76 2.66 5.84
C GLU A 58 13.79 3.80 5.49
N THR A 59 13.80 4.28 4.24
CA THR A 59 12.88 5.32 3.77
C THR A 59 11.44 4.83 3.83
N ARG A 60 11.19 3.57 3.44
CA ARG A 60 9.86 2.94 3.55
C ARG A 60 9.42 2.88 5.01
N ASP A 61 10.27 2.38 5.90
CA ASP A 61 9.91 2.14 7.31
C ASP A 61 9.72 3.45 8.08
N ASN A 62 10.52 4.48 7.80
CA ASN A 62 10.32 5.81 8.39
C ASN A 62 9.08 6.53 7.84
N SER A 63 8.61 6.13 6.66
CA SER A 63 7.43 6.71 6.03
C SER A 63 6.14 6.02 6.43
N TRP A 64 6.20 4.71 6.67
CA TRP A 64 5.05 3.87 6.94
C TRP A 64 5.01 3.50 8.43
N PRO A 65 3.95 3.85 9.17
CA PRO A 65 3.89 3.60 10.61
C PRO A 65 3.72 2.12 11.01
N GLY A 66 3.86 1.18 10.07
CA GLY A 66 3.74 -0.27 10.31
C GLY A 66 2.35 -0.68 10.81
N ASP A 67 2.31 -1.69 11.67
CA ASP A 67 1.08 -2.20 12.30
C ASP A 67 0.38 -1.15 13.18
N SER A 68 1.12 -0.13 13.62
CA SER A 68 0.63 1.02 14.40
C SER A 68 -0.04 2.10 13.54
N ALA A 69 -0.34 1.83 12.28
CA ALA A 69 -1.00 2.77 11.37
C ALA A 69 -2.50 3.02 11.72
N PRO A 70 -3.01 4.26 11.54
CA PRO A 70 -2.28 5.43 11.04
C PRO A 70 -1.60 6.24 12.15
N SER A 71 -0.33 6.62 11.94
CA SER A 71 0.38 7.57 12.81
C SER A 71 -0.28 8.95 12.75
N GLU A 72 -0.29 9.67 13.88
CA GLU A 72 -0.77 11.06 13.96
C GLU A 72 -0.01 12.03 13.05
N GLU A 73 1.21 11.67 12.62
CA GLU A 73 2.04 12.44 11.70
C GLU A 73 1.51 12.47 10.26
N LEU A 74 0.62 11.54 9.89
CA LEU A 74 -0.02 11.55 8.57
C LEU A 74 -1.16 12.58 8.57
N PRO A 75 -1.35 13.37 7.49
CA PRO A 75 -2.50 14.26 7.37
C PRO A 75 -3.82 13.49 7.53
N TYR A 76 -4.83 14.14 8.10
CA TYR A 76 -6.13 13.51 8.41
C TYR A 76 -6.73 12.74 7.23
N GLU A 77 -6.71 13.31 6.02
CA GLU A 77 -7.24 12.67 4.82
C GLU A 77 -6.50 11.38 4.46
N ILE A 78 -5.18 11.35 4.67
CA ILE A 78 -4.35 10.17 4.42
C ILE A 78 -4.62 9.10 5.48
N ARG A 79 -4.80 9.50 6.74
CA ARG A 79 -5.21 8.56 7.81
C ARG A 79 -6.54 7.91 7.50
N ASN A 80 -7.54 8.70 7.09
CA ASN A 80 -8.84 8.17 6.68
C ASN A 80 -8.72 7.22 5.49
N ALA A 81 -7.93 7.57 4.46
CA ALA A 81 -7.71 6.68 3.33
C ALA A 81 -7.05 5.35 3.74
N VAL A 82 -6.08 5.36 4.66
CA VAL A 82 -5.48 4.14 5.22
C VAL A 82 -6.53 3.30 5.98
N LEU A 83 -7.42 3.92 6.75
CA LEU A 83 -8.51 3.22 7.42
C LEU A 83 -9.51 2.64 6.40
N THR A 84 -9.87 3.38 5.36
CA THR A 84 -10.72 2.89 4.27
C THR A 84 -10.11 1.67 3.59
N ILE A 85 -8.79 1.69 3.30
CA ILE A 85 -8.07 0.53 2.76
C ILE A 85 -8.26 -0.67 3.70
N LYS A 86 -7.96 -0.51 5.00
CA LYS A 86 -8.11 -1.59 6.00
C LYS A 86 -9.56 -2.12 6.06
N ASP A 87 -10.54 -1.24 6.04
CA ASP A 87 -11.96 -1.62 6.13
C ASP A 87 -12.46 -2.34 4.88
N CYS A 88 -11.88 -2.06 3.71
CA CYS A 88 -12.22 -2.74 2.46
C CYS A 88 -11.63 -4.16 2.39
N LEU A 89 -10.54 -4.44 3.10
CA LEU A 89 -9.94 -5.77 3.12
C LEU A 89 -10.81 -6.79 3.89
N ASP A 90 -10.80 -8.02 3.42
CA ASP A 90 -11.40 -9.18 4.08
C ASP A 90 -10.54 -9.60 5.29
N PRO A 91 -11.06 -9.47 6.53
CA PRO A 91 -10.29 -9.75 7.74
C PRO A 91 -10.01 -11.25 7.96
N ASP A 92 -10.77 -12.14 7.32
CA ASP A 92 -10.64 -13.60 7.47
C ASP A 92 -9.59 -14.18 6.52
N ARG A 93 -9.19 -13.42 5.49
CA ARG A 93 -8.23 -13.81 4.45
C ARG A 93 -6.97 -12.95 4.51
N LYS A 94 -6.34 -12.88 5.69
CA LYS A 94 -5.09 -12.13 5.89
C LYS A 94 -3.95 -12.79 5.13
N ILE A 95 -3.21 -11.96 4.40
CA ILE A 95 -2.01 -12.37 3.69
C ILE A 95 -0.88 -11.40 4.09
N PRO A 96 0.28 -11.91 4.53
CA PRO A 96 1.38 -11.04 4.93
C PRO A 96 1.94 -10.27 3.74
N ASP A 97 2.40 -9.05 3.98
CA ASP A 97 3.13 -8.27 3.00
C ASP A 97 4.47 -8.94 2.66
N ILE A 98 4.96 -8.72 1.43
CA ILE A 98 6.25 -9.25 0.99
C ILE A 98 7.23 -8.10 0.82
N CYS A 99 8.28 -8.08 1.64
CA CYS A 99 9.40 -7.16 1.52
C CYS A 99 10.48 -7.74 0.59
N MET A 100 10.96 -6.95 -0.36
CA MET A 100 11.86 -7.44 -1.42
C MET A 100 12.99 -6.45 -1.69
N GLU A 101 14.19 -6.96 -1.85
CA GLU A 101 15.29 -6.21 -2.46
C GLU A 101 15.18 -6.30 -3.97
N VAL A 102 15.34 -5.16 -4.67
CA VAL A 102 15.36 -5.19 -6.13
C VAL A 102 16.79 -5.48 -6.60
N ILE A 103 16.98 -6.64 -7.22
CA ILE A 103 18.26 -7.13 -7.73
C ILE A 103 18.60 -6.55 -9.11
N ASN A 104 17.60 -6.48 -9.99
CA ASN A 104 17.74 -5.87 -11.32
C ASN A 104 16.43 -5.19 -11.73
N ASP A 105 16.53 -4.10 -12.48
CA ASP A 105 15.38 -3.35 -12.99
C ASP A 105 15.67 -2.91 -14.42
N LEU A 106 14.76 -3.26 -15.33
CA LEU A 106 14.89 -2.97 -16.78
C LEU A 106 13.88 -1.90 -17.24
N LEU A 107 13.17 -1.29 -16.29
CA LEU A 107 12.25 -0.18 -16.52
C LEU A 107 12.97 1.16 -16.70
#